data_AF-A0A914EG86-F1
#
_entry.id   AF-A0A914EG86-F1
#
_cell.length_a   1.000
_cell.length_b   1.000
_cell.length_c   1.000
_cell.angle_alpha   90.00
_cell.angle_beta   90.00
_cell.angle_gamma   90.00
#
_symmetry.space_group_name_H-M   'P 1'
#
loop_
_entity.id
_entity.type
_entity.pdbx_description
1 polymer ?
#
loop_
_entity_poly.entity_id
_entity_poly.type
_entity_poly.pdbx_seq_one_letter_code
_entity_poly.pdbx_strand_id
1 'polypeptide(L)'
;MVALAKMLMYTEKFAGLKFSDKILMFKNAWTQCYQVERAYTTVLSFGTSPTDFRAMYTQNTAIDFADLKNYRFKDIDSVEYDEMIRFWFPIMEKIIRSLLLPVKSLELTQFEASYLIAQILWSIQDVHEISKEAHEISDKISSEIANDLHNYYVFEMNLSNYAQRLIELTKLIASTKEINNAKKEFSLMNRVFDKFKIEIIGSEICNWNNIV
;
A
#
# COMPACT_ATOMS: atom_id res chain seq x y z
N MET A 1 6.07 7.57 -4.31
CA MET A 1 7.39 7.14 -3.78
C MET A 1 8.19 8.30 -3.21
N VAL A 2 8.60 9.29 -4.01
CA VAL A 2 9.42 10.44 -3.53
C VAL A 2 8.74 11.21 -2.39
N ALA A 3 7.43 11.45 -2.48
CA ALA A 3 6.69 12.13 -1.42
C ALA A 3 6.70 11.33 -0.10
N LEU A 4 6.51 10.00 -0.16
CA LEU A 4 6.61 9.14 1.01
C LEU A 4 8.02 9.20 1.61
N ALA A 5 9.06 9.02 0.80
CA ALA A 5 10.45 9.10 1.27
C ALA A 5 10.76 10.45 1.93
N LYS A 6 10.30 11.57 1.35
CA LYS A 6 10.41 12.91 1.94
C LYS A 6 9.65 13.00 3.27
N MET A 7 8.42 12.51 3.32
CA MET A 7 7.60 12.49 4.53
C MET A 7 8.31 11.75 5.68
N LEU A 8 8.88 10.58 5.40
CA LEU A 8 9.59 9.78 6.40
C LEU A 8 10.81 10.49 6.99
N MET A 9 11.49 11.31 6.18
CA MET A 9 12.64 12.10 6.66
C MET A 9 12.26 13.25 7.58
N TYR A 10 10.97 13.62 7.69
CA TYR A 10 10.49 14.55 8.72
C TYR A 10 10.24 13.88 10.07
N THR A 11 10.22 12.54 10.13
CA THR A 11 10.12 11.81 11.40
C THR A 11 11.51 11.62 11.98
N GLU A 12 11.84 12.30 13.08
CA GLU A 12 13.17 12.27 13.70
C GLU A 12 13.69 10.85 13.93
N LYS A 13 12.82 9.96 14.43
CA LYS A 13 13.15 8.55 14.70
C LYS A 13 13.53 7.78 13.44
N PHE A 14 12.82 8.00 12.32
CA PHE A 14 13.18 7.35 11.05
C PHE A 14 14.43 7.99 10.45
N ALA A 15 14.51 9.32 10.43
CA ALA A 15 15.65 10.07 9.88
C ALA A 15 16.97 9.69 10.56
N GLY A 16 16.94 9.47 11.89
CA GLY A 16 18.07 9.07 12.72
C GLY A 16 18.56 7.63 12.53
N LEU A 17 17.82 6.77 11.82
CA LEU A 17 18.26 5.41 11.52
C LEU A 17 19.47 5.39 10.59
N LYS A 18 20.23 4.29 10.65
CA LYS A 18 21.29 3.98 9.69
C LYS A 18 20.71 3.96 8.27
N PHE A 19 21.51 4.39 7.30
CA PHE A 19 21.06 4.45 5.91
C PHE A 19 20.63 3.06 5.38
N SER A 20 21.37 2.01 5.73
CA SER A 20 21.03 0.62 5.40
C SER A 20 19.62 0.24 5.88
N ASP A 21 19.32 0.51 7.14
CA ASP A 21 18.01 0.21 7.74
C ASP A 21 16.90 1.00 7.04
N LYS A 22 17.11 2.31 6.80
CA LYS A 22 16.12 3.16 6.09
C LYS A 22 15.75 2.60 4.73
N ILE A 23 16.74 2.13 3.96
CA ILE A 23 16.52 1.57 2.63
C ILE A 23 15.77 0.24 2.72
N LEU A 24 16.15 -0.65 3.64
CA LEU A 24 15.48 -1.93 3.84
C LEU A 24 14.02 -1.74 4.27
N MET A 25 13.77 -0.87 5.24
CA MET A 25 12.42 -0.52 5.70
C MET A 25 11.58 0.09 4.57
N PHE A 26 12.15 1.04 3.82
CA PHE A 26 11.44 1.67 2.72
C PHE A 26 11.09 0.65 1.63
N LYS A 27 12.04 -0.18 1.20
CA LYS A 27 11.84 -1.25 0.21
C LYS A 27 10.74 -2.23 0.65
N ASN A 28 10.68 -2.55 1.94
CA ASN A 28 9.67 -3.44 2.50
C ASN A 28 8.25 -2.83 2.45
N ALA A 29 8.12 -1.54 2.82
CA ALA A 29 6.82 -0.95 3.13
C ALA A 29 6.18 -0.13 1.98
N TRP A 30 6.96 0.47 1.08
CA TRP A 30 6.48 1.56 0.23
C TRP A 30 5.27 1.21 -0.65
N THR A 31 5.21 -0.01 -1.18
CA THR A 31 4.10 -0.46 -2.03
C THR A 31 2.81 -0.62 -1.24
N GLN A 32 2.89 -1.08 0.01
CA GLN A 32 1.74 -1.22 0.91
C GLN A 32 1.25 0.16 1.35
N CYS A 33 2.16 1.05 1.75
CA CYS A 33 1.82 2.44 2.09
C CYS A 33 1.13 3.14 0.91
N TYR A 34 1.64 2.95 -0.31
CA TYR A 34 1.03 3.50 -1.52
C TYR A 34 -0.38 2.95 -1.76
N GLN A 35 -0.62 1.66 -1.52
CA GLN A 35 -1.97 1.08 -1.66
C GLN A 35 -2.97 1.69 -0.68
N VAL A 36 -2.61 1.83 0.60
CA VAL A 36 -3.46 2.48 1.61
C VAL A 36 -3.75 3.92 1.22
N GLU A 37 -2.71 4.66 0.85
CA GLU A 37 -2.83 6.07 0.46
C GLU A 37 -3.70 6.26 -0.80
N ARG A 38 -3.58 5.38 -1.81
CA ARG A 38 -4.45 5.38 -2.99
C ARG A 38 -5.90 5.04 -2.67
N ALA A 39 -6.13 4.04 -1.83
CA ALA A 39 -7.48 3.67 -1.40
C ALA A 39 -8.14 4.82 -0.63
N TYR A 40 -7.41 5.44 0.30
CA TYR A 40 -7.90 6.59 1.06
C TYR A 40 -8.17 7.82 0.17
N THR A 41 -7.24 8.16 -0.73
CA THR A 41 -7.43 9.27 -1.69
C THR A 41 -8.63 9.03 -2.61
N THR A 42 -8.89 7.78 -2.97
CA THR A 42 -10.08 7.39 -3.75
C THR A 42 -11.36 7.72 -3.00
N VAL A 43 -11.43 7.41 -1.70
CA VAL A 43 -12.58 7.76 -0.86
C VAL A 43 -12.74 9.27 -0.74
N LEU A 44 -11.66 10.03 -0.58
CA LEU A 44 -11.72 11.49 -0.56
C LEU A 44 -12.23 12.09 -1.88
N SER A 45 -11.91 11.45 -3.02
CA SER A 45 -12.25 11.96 -4.35
C SER A 45 -13.67 11.60 -4.80
N PHE A 46 -14.14 10.40 -4.45
CA PHE A 46 -15.38 9.83 -4.99
C PHE A 46 -16.39 9.41 -3.92
N GLY A 47 -16.04 9.51 -2.64
CA GLY A 47 -16.87 9.10 -1.52
C GLY A 47 -16.85 7.58 -1.27
N THR A 48 -17.80 7.15 -0.45
CA THR A 48 -17.86 5.79 0.12
C THR A 48 -18.83 4.86 -0.58
N SER A 49 -19.43 5.29 -1.71
CA SER A 49 -20.42 4.47 -2.44
C SER A 49 -19.83 3.10 -2.84
N PRO A 50 -20.47 1.98 -2.47
CA PRO A 50 -19.99 0.63 -2.79
C PRO A 50 -20.22 0.24 -4.25
N THR A 51 -21.06 0.98 -4.98
CA THR A 51 -21.32 0.78 -6.41
C THR A 51 -20.46 1.67 -7.30
N ASP A 52 -19.66 2.57 -6.70
CA ASP A 52 -18.69 3.38 -7.42
C ASP A 52 -17.36 2.63 -7.51
N PHE A 53 -16.99 2.23 -8.71
CA PHE A 53 -15.76 1.48 -8.98
C PHE A 53 -14.61 2.35 -9.49
N ARG A 54 -14.75 3.68 -9.40
CA ARG A 54 -13.66 4.60 -9.70
C ARG A 54 -12.59 4.51 -8.61
N ALA A 55 -11.34 4.47 -9.05
CA ALA A 55 -10.17 4.46 -8.19
C ALA A 55 -9.09 5.40 -8.71
N MET A 56 -8.42 6.09 -7.80
CA MET A 56 -7.27 6.92 -8.12
C MET A 56 -6.08 6.02 -8.48
N TYR A 57 -5.65 6.08 -9.74
CA TYR A 57 -4.48 5.34 -10.24
C TYR A 57 -3.20 6.16 -10.07
N THR A 58 -3.22 7.45 -10.40
CA THR A 58 -2.14 8.41 -10.11
C THR A 58 -2.68 9.54 -9.24
N GLN A 59 -1.87 10.57 -8.95
CA GLN A 59 -2.35 11.76 -8.26
C GLN A 59 -3.47 12.49 -9.04
N ASN A 60 -3.40 12.46 -10.37
CA ASN A 60 -4.28 13.25 -11.24
C ASN A 60 -5.07 12.38 -12.23
N THR A 61 -5.05 11.06 -12.07
CA THR A 61 -5.71 10.12 -12.99
C THR A 61 -6.49 9.10 -12.18
N ALA A 62 -7.76 8.96 -12.52
CA ALA A 62 -8.63 7.91 -12.01
C ALA A 62 -9.00 6.93 -13.12
N ILE A 63 -9.23 5.68 -12.74
CA ILE A 63 -9.73 4.62 -13.61
C ILE A 63 -11.06 4.16 -13.04
N ASP A 64 -12.06 4.04 -13.90
CA ASP A 64 -13.31 3.36 -13.57
C ASP A 64 -13.15 1.87 -13.88
N PHE A 65 -13.13 1.06 -12.83
CA PHE A 65 -13.00 -0.38 -13.00
C PHE A 65 -14.23 -1.05 -13.62
N ALA A 66 -15.39 -0.38 -13.61
CA ALA A 66 -16.57 -0.84 -14.34
C ALA A 66 -16.40 -0.71 -15.86
N ASP A 67 -15.48 0.14 -16.33
CA ASP A 67 -15.29 0.47 -17.75
C ASP A 67 -13.85 0.28 -18.24
N LEU A 68 -13.12 -0.71 -17.68
CA LEU A 68 -11.72 -0.99 -18.02
C LEU A 68 -11.45 -1.16 -19.52
N LYS A 69 -12.43 -1.63 -20.29
CA LYS A 69 -12.30 -1.90 -21.73
C LYS A 69 -12.13 -0.62 -22.56
N ASN A 70 -12.57 0.52 -22.05
CA ASN A 70 -12.51 1.81 -22.76
C ASN A 70 -11.24 2.61 -22.46
N TYR A 71 -10.47 2.23 -21.44
CA TYR A 71 -9.13 2.76 -21.24
C TYR A 71 -8.21 2.13 -22.29
N ARG A 72 -7.50 2.94 -23.10
CA ARG A 72 -6.43 2.46 -23.98
C ARG A 72 -5.19 3.31 -23.78
N PHE A 73 -4.06 2.66 -23.53
CA PHE A 73 -2.77 3.32 -23.59
C PHE A 73 -2.38 3.47 -25.07
N LYS A 74 -1.99 4.68 -25.48
CA LYS A 74 -1.73 5.00 -26.90
C LYS A 74 -0.57 4.21 -27.51
N ASP A 75 0.29 3.63 -26.68
CA ASP A 75 1.57 3.04 -27.07
C ASP A 75 1.63 1.51 -26.92
N ILE A 76 0.49 0.82 -26.72
CA ILE A 76 0.42 -0.64 -26.57
C ILE A 76 -0.46 -1.21 -27.69
N ASP A 77 0.00 -2.25 -28.39
CA ASP A 77 -0.81 -2.97 -29.38
C ASP A 77 -2.07 -3.56 -28.71
N SER A 78 -3.20 -3.51 -29.41
CA SER A 78 -4.49 -4.04 -29.01
C SER A 78 -4.46 -5.48 -28.45
N VAL A 79 -3.65 -6.37 -29.04
CA VAL A 79 -3.55 -7.78 -28.61
C VAL A 79 -2.77 -7.91 -27.30
N GLU A 80 -1.62 -7.23 -27.20
CA GLU A 80 -0.82 -7.19 -25.97
C GLU A 80 -1.58 -6.52 -24.82
N TYR A 81 -2.39 -5.49 -25.13
CA TYR A 81 -3.25 -4.82 -24.16
C TYR A 81 -4.34 -5.74 -23.61
N ASP A 82 -5.04 -6.46 -24.48
CA ASP A 82 -6.12 -7.37 -24.05
C ASP A 82 -5.58 -8.53 -23.21
N GLU A 83 -4.40 -9.06 -23.54
CA GLU A 83 -3.71 -10.03 -22.70
C GLU A 83 -3.29 -9.42 -21.36
N MET A 84 -2.63 -8.27 -21.37
CA MET A 84 -2.23 -7.56 -20.16
C MET A 84 -3.42 -7.35 -19.23
N ILE A 85 -4.55 -6.84 -19.74
CA ILE A 85 -5.76 -6.63 -18.94
C ILE A 85 -6.30 -7.94 -18.39
N ARG A 86 -6.39 -9.01 -19.20
CA ARG A 86 -6.82 -10.34 -18.72
C ARG A 86 -5.95 -10.83 -17.56
N PHE A 87 -4.64 -10.61 -17.64
CA PHE A 87 -3.70 -11.04 -16.63
C PHE A 87 -3.69 -10.15 -15.38
N TRP A 88 -3.91 -8.83 -15.52
CA TRP A 88 -3.94 -7.89 -14.40
C TRP A 88 -5.27 -7.82 -13.67
N PHE A 89 -6.36 -8.14 -14.37
CA PHE A 89 -7.72 -8.05 -13.85
C PHE A 89 -7.88 -8.74 -12.48
N PRO A 90 -7.36 -9.97 -12.24
CA PRO A 90 -7.46 -10.61 -10.92
C PRO A 90 -6.77 -9.82 -9.80
N ILE A 91 -5.63 -9.17 -10.07
CA ILE A 91 -4.92 -8.35 -9.08
C ILE A 91 -5.72 -7.08 -8.79
N MET A 92 -6.30 -6.45 -9.82
CA MET A 92 -7.13 -5.27 -9.66
C MET A 92 -8.42 -5.59 -8.91
N GLU A 93 -9.09 -6.69 -9.25
CA GLU A 93 -10.25 -7.18 -8.53
C GLU A 93 -9.91 -7.44 -7.05
N LYS A 94 -8.75 -8.05 -6.76
CA LYS A 94 -8.27 -8.24 -5.39
C LYS A 94 -8.09 -6.90 -4.67
N ILE A 95 -7.43 -5.91 -5.28
CA ILE A 95 -7.28 -4.56 -4.72
C ILE A 95 -8.64 -3.94 -4.39
N ILE A 96 -9.61 -4.04 -5.31
CA ILE A 96 -10.94 -3.46 -5.10
C ILE A 96 -11.64 -4.15 -3.93
N ARG A 97 -11.71 -5.49 -3.95
CA ARG A 97 -12.50 -6.27 -2.99
C ARG A 97 -11.88 -6.35 -1.61
N SER A 98 -10.56 -6.49 -1.51
CA SER A 98 -9.87 -6.74 -0.24
C SER A 98 -9.28 -5.47 0.39
N LEU A 99 -9.27 -4.34 -0.32
CA LEU A 99 -8.75 -3.07 0.19
C LEU A 99 -9.74 -1.91 -0.03
N LEU A 100 -10.10 -1.57 -1.28
CA LEU A 100 -10.87 -0.35 -1.54
C LEU A 100 -12.29 -0.41 -0.95
N LEU A 101 -13.04 -1.49 -1.20
CA LEU A 101 -14.40 -1.64 -0.66
C LEU A 101 -14.41 -1.67 0.88
N PRO A 102 -13.50 -2.40 1.55
CA PRO A 102 -13.35 -2.30 3.00
C PRO A 102 -13.06 -0.88 3.49
N VAL A 103 -12.12 -0.16 2.87
CA VAL A 103 -11.80 1.24 3.23
C VAL A 103 -13.03 2.15 3.08
N LYS A 104 -13.83 1.96 2.03
CA LYS A 104 -15.11 2.64 1.84
C LYS A 104 -16.11 2.31 2.96
N SER A 105 -16.30 1.02 3.24
CA SER A 105 -17.27 0.54 4.23
C SER A 105 -16.95 0.95 5.67
N LEU A 106 -15.67 1.06 6.00
CA LEU A 106 -15.21 1.50 7.32
C LEU A 106 -15.31 3.02 7.50
N GLU A 107 -15.51 3.76 6.40
CA GLU A 107 -15.35 5.21 6.37
C GLU A 107 -14.03 5.61 7.03
N LEU A 108 -12.94 5.00 6.54
CA LEU A 108 -11.62 5.11 7.14
C LEU A 108 -11.27 6.58 7.40
N THR A 109 -10.88 6.90 8.63
CA THR A 109 -10.53 8.29 8.97
C THR A 109 -9.11 8.61 8.53
N GLN A 110 -8.77 9.89 8.44
CA GLN A 110 -7.39 10.32 8.15
C GLN A 110 -6.40 9.78 9.21
N PHE A 111 -6.83 9.75 10.47
CA PHE A 111 -6.04 9.24 11.58
C PHE A 111 -5.73 7.75 11.39
N GLU A 112 -6.74 6.95 11.04
CA GLU A 112 -6.58 5.53 10.80
C GLU A 112 -5.75 5.23 9.55
N ALA A 113 -5.93 6.00 8.47
CA ALA A 113 -5.08 5.89 7.29
C ALA A 113 -3.60 6.15 7.65
N SER A 114 -3.34 7.14 8.50
CA SER A 114 -2.00 7.46 9.00
C SER A 114 -1.45 6.34 9.89
N TYR A 115 -2.27 5.79 10.79
CA TYR A 115 -1.93 4.63 11.60
C TYR A 115 -1.58 3.42 10.75
N LEU A 116 -2.38 3.08 9.74
CA LEU A 116 -2.11 1.95 8.83
C LEU A 116 -0.75 2.12 8.13
N ILE A 117 -0.46 3.31 7.61
CA ILE A 117 0.81 3.62 6.96
C ILE A 117 1.98 3.49 7.95
N ALA A 118 1.84 4.02 9.17
CA ALA A 118 2.86 3.92 10.21
C ALA A 118 3.08 2.47 10.64
N GLN A 119 2.02 1.73 10.91
CA GLN A 119 2.09 0.31 11.30
C GLN A 119 2.79 -0.52 10.22
N ILE A 120 2.45 -0.30 8.95
CA ILE A 120 3.11 -0.97 7.81
C ILE A 120 4.60 -0.64 7.76
N LEU A 121 4.96 0.63 7.92
CA LEU A 121 6.35 1.09 7.86
C LEU A 121 7.22 0.47 8.96
N TRP A 122 6.70 0.41 10.19
CA TRP A 122 7.40 -0.09 11.37
C TRP A 122 7.13 -1.60 11.61
N SER A 123 6.51 -2.30 10.66
CA SER A 123 6.41 -3.77 10.67
C SER A 123 7.66 -4.37 10.02
N ILE A 124 8.76 -4.40 10.77
CA ILE A 124 10.09 -4.78 10.27
C ILE A 124 10.60 -6.12 10.80
N GLN A 125 9.79 -6.85 11.56
CA GLN A 125 10.16 -8.10 12.24
C GLN A 125 10.61 -9.19 11.27
N ASP A 126 10.03 -9.22 10.07
CA ASP A 126 10.35 -10.18 9.00
C ASP A 126 11.47 -9.68 8.05
N VAL A 127 12.07 -8.51 8.30
CA VAL A 127 13.05 -7.90 7.40
C VAL A 127 14.47 -8.29 7.81
N HIS A 128 15.12 -9.09 6.98
CA HIS A 128 16.51 -9.49 7.19
C HIS A 128 17.47 -8.30 7.15
N GLU A 129 18.59 -8.42 7.87
CA GLU A 129 19.71 -7.46 7.87
C GLU A 129 19.40 -6.08 8.47
N ILE A 130 18.23 -5.91 9.08
CA ILE A 130 17.93 -4.72 9.88
C ILE A 130 18.66 -4.78 11.22
N SER A 131 19.20 -3.64 11.63
CA SER A 131 19.94 -3.53 12.90
C SER A 131 19.05 -3.75 14.12
N LYS A 132 19.66 -4.25 15.20
CA LYS A 132 18.97 -4.41 16.50
C LYS A 132 18.43 -3.08 17.01
N GLU A 133 19.18 -1.99 16.82
CA GLU A 133 18.74 -0.65 17.23
C GLU A 133 17.45 -0.23 16.50
N ALA A 134 17.35 -0.53 15.20
CA ALA A 134 16.14 -0.25 14.43
C ALA A 134 14.94 -1.07 14.93
N HIS A 135 15.13 -2.34 15.31
CA HIS A 135 14.08 -3.15 15.94
C HIS A 135 13.61 -2.55 17.27
N GLU A 136 14.53 -2.14 18.15
CA GLU A 136 14.19 -1.52 19.44
C GLU A 136 13.38 -0.21 19.25
N ILE A 137 13.76 0.61 18.26
CA ILE A 137 13.00 1.82 17.90
C ILE A 137 11.62 1.46 17.34
N SER A 138 11.55 0.41 16.52
CA SER A 138 10.32 -0.07 15.90
C SER A 138 9.29 -0.56 16.92
N ASP A 139 9.75 -1.30 17.93
CA ASP A 139 8.89 -1.80 19.01
C ASP A 139 8.34 -0.64 19.85
N LYS A 140 9.21 0.33 20.16
CA LYS A 140 8.79 1.56 20.86
C LYS A 140 7.75 2.34 20.05
N ILE A 141 7.99 2.54 18.75
CA ILE A 141 7.05 3.24 17.88
C ILE A 141 5.74 2.49 17.75
N SER A 142 5.78 1.17 17.59
CA SER A 142 4.58 0.34 17.48
C SER A 142 3.69 0.49 18.72
N SER A 143 4.29 0.54 19.92
CA SER A 143 3.55 0.80 21.15
C SER A 143 2.99 2.23 21.22
N GLU A 144 3.74 3.23 20.75
CA GLU A 144 3.27 4.63 20.73
C GLU A 144 2.07 4.80 19.79
N ILE A 145 2.16 4.33 18.54
CA ILE A 145 1.06 4.47 17.57
C ILE A 145 -0.19 3.66 17.97
N ALA A 146 -0.02 2.54 18.67
CA ALA A 146 -1.14 1.78 19.22
C ALA A 146 -1.84 2.54 20.34
N ASN A 147 -1.09 3.20 21.22
CA ASN A 147 -1.63 4.07 22.27
C ASN A 147 -2.32 5.31 21.67
N ASP A 148 -1.75 5.90 20.62
CA ASP A 148 -2.36 7.04 19.93
C ASP A 148 -3.68 6.65 19.28
N LEU A 149 -3.76 5.47 18.65
CA LEU A 149 -5.01 4.95 18.10
C LEU A 149 -6.05 4.65 19.18
N HIS A 150 -5.62 4.10 20.33
CA HIS A 150 -6.49 3.92 21.48
C HIS A 150 -7.08 5.25 21.96
N ASN A 151 -6.24 6.26 22.15
CA ASN A 151 -6.64 7.58 22.61
C ASN A 151 -7.60 8.24 21.61
N TYR A 152 -7.31 8.14 20.32
CA TYR A 152 -8.19 8.62 19.25
C TYR A 152 -9.59 7.98 19.35
N TYR A 153 -9.66 6.67 19.54
CA TYR A 153 -10.96 5.99 19.67
C TYR A 153 -11.73 6.35 20.94
N VAL A 154 -11.05 6.42 22.08
CA VAL A 154 -11.71 6.67 23.37
C VAL A 154 -12.09 8.13 23.54
N PHE A 155 -11.18 9.06 23.23
CA PHE A 155 -11.34 10.47 23.56
C PHE A 155 -11.91 11.30 22.43
N GLU A 156 -11.59 10.98 21.17
CA GLU A 156 -12.08 11.76 20.02
C GLU A 156 -13.34 11.14 19.40
N MET A 157 -13.33 9.83 19.16
CA MET A 157 -14.48 9.13 18.57
C MET A 157 -15.52 8.66 19.61
N ASN A 158 -15.17 8.72 20.90
CA ASN A 158 -16.03 8.30 22.01
C ASN A 158 -16.57 6.86 21.86
N LEU A 159 -15.73 5.95 21.35
CA LEU A 159 -16.07 4.55 21.12
C LEU A 159 -15.83 3.73 22.40
N SER A 160 -16.89 3.16 22.96
CA SER A 160 -16.80 2.26 24.11
C SER A 160 -16.27 0.87 23.77
N ASN A 161 -16.44 0.43 22.51
CA ASN A 161 -15.89 -0.82 21.99
C ASN A 161 -15.46 -0.64 20.52
N TYR A 162 -14.16 -0.58 20.30
CA TYR A 162 -13.54 -0.45 18.97
C TYR A 162 -12.79 -1.72 18.56
N ALA A 163 -12.97 -2.85 19.26
CA ALA A 163 -12.26 -4.10 18.98
C ALA A 163 -12.54 -4.62 17.56
N GLN A 164 -13.80 -4.57 17.11
CA GLN A 164 -14.17 -4.93 15.75
C GLN A 164 -13.45 -4.03 14.72
N ARG A 165 -13.38 -2.72 14.98
CA ARG A 165 -12.71 -1.77 14.09
C ARG A 165 -11.21 -2.05 13.99
N LEU A 166 -10.54 -2.38 15.09
CA LEU A 166 -9.14 -2.82 15.09
C LEU A 166 -8.92 -4.10 14.27
N ILE A 167 -9.82 -5.08 14.37
CA ILE A 167 -9.76 -6.29 13.57
C ILE A 167 -9.83 -5.94 12.07
N GLU A 168 -10.73 -5.04 11.68
CA GLU A 168 -10.85 -4.62 10.29
C GLU A 168 -9.61 -3.84 9.81
N LEU A 169 -9.03 -2.95 10.61
CA LEU A 169 -7.75 -2.30 10.29
C LEU A 169 -6.61 -3.32 10.11
N THR A 170 -6.56 -4.35 10.96
CA THR A 170 -5.56 -5.41 10.86
C THR A 170 -5.73 -6.24 9.58
N LYS A 171 -6.98 -6.54 9.20
CA LYS A 171 -7.29 -7.20 7.92
C LYS A 171 -6.86 -6.36 6.73
N LEU A 172 -7.04 -5.02 6.78
CA LEU A 172 -6.54 -4.14 5.73
C LEU A 172 -5.02 -4.26 5.54
N ILE A 173 -4.25 -4.26 6.63
CA ILE A 173 -2.79 -4.45 6.58
C ILE A 173 -2.46 -5.79 5.94
N ALA A 174 -3.09 -6.88 6.38
CA ALA A 174 -2.89 -8.21 5.82
C ALA A 174 -3.20 -8.26 4.32
N SER A 175 -4.33 -7.68 3.90
CA SER A 175 -4.73 -7.56 2.50
C SER A 175 -3.66 -6.87 1.65
N THR A 176 -3.02 -5.79 2.14
CA THR A 176 -1.93 -5.13 1.39
C THR A 176 -0.72 -6.05 1.18
N LYS A 177 -0.37 -6.87 2.17
CA LYS A 177 0.72 -7.86 2.07
C LYS A 177 0.37 -8.93 1.03
N GLU A 178 -0.85 -9.44 1.05
CA GLU A 178 -1.31 -10.43 0.06
C GLU A 178 -1.35 -9.88 -1.37
N ILE A 179 -1.84 -8.65 -1.56
CA ILE A 179 -1.84 -7.99 -2.87
C ILE A 179 -0.41 -7.86 -3.39
N ASN A 180 0.54 -7.49 -2.54
CA ASN A 180 1.94 -7.41 -2.92
C ASN A 180 2.55 -8.76 -3.29
N ASN A 181 2.22 -9.81 -2.56
CA ASN A 181 2.70 -11.17 -2.89
C ASN A 181 2.17 -11.60 -4.26
N ALA A 182 0.88 -11.38 -4.54
CA ALA A 182 0.30 -11.65 -5.86
C ALA A 182 0.99 -10.85 -6.98
N LYS A 183 1.34 -9.58 -6.73
CA LYS A 183 2.11 -8.75 -7.68
C LYS A 183 3.53 -9.28 -7.91
N LYS A 184 4.20 -9.76 -6.85
CA LYS A 184 5.56 -10.34 -6.94
C LYS A 184 5.56 -11.65 -7.74
N GLU A 185 4.62 -12.54 -7.45
CA GLU A 185 4.41 -13.79 -8.20
C GLU A 185 4.14 -13.51 -9.67
N PHE A 186 3.30 -12.51 -9.96
CA PHE A 186 3.01 -12.08 -11.31
C PHE A 186 4.24 -11.53 -12.04
N SER A 187 5.01 -10.65 -11.39
CA SER A 187 6.26 -10.12 -11.94
C SER A 187 7.27 -11.22 -12.25
N LEU A 188 7.39 -12.22 -11.36
CA LEU A 188 8.25 -13.38 -11.58
C LEU A 188 7.78 -14.21 -12.78
N MET A 189 6.47 -14.49 -12.88
CA MET A 189 5.89 -15.20 -14.02
C MET A 189 6.19 -14.49 -15.34
N ASN A 190 5.98 -13.17 -15.40
CA ASN A 190 6.28 -12.39 -16.60
C ASN A 190 7.75 -12.47 -16.99
N ARG A 191 8.67 -12.39 -16.02
CA ARG A 191 10.11 -12.49 -16.26
C ARG A 191 10.52 -13.86 -16.77
N VAL A 192 9.90 -14.94 -16.27
CA VAL A 192 10.22 -16.32 -16.68
C VAL A 192 9.71 -16.63 -18.09
N PHE A 193 8.53 -16.13 -18.44
CA PHE A 193 7.88 -16.44 -19.73
C PHE A 193 8.04 -15.36 -20.80
N ASP A 194 8.75 -14.27 -20.48
CA ASP A 194 8.97 -13.09 -21.35
C ASP A 194 7.69 -12.60 -22.04
N LYS A 195 6.56 -12.67 -21.33
CA LYS A 195 5.23 -12.43 -21.91
C LYS A 195 4.95 -10.96 -22.20
N PHE A 196 5.57 -10.06 -21.43
CA PHE A 196 5.33 -8.63 -21.54
C PHE A 196 6.66 -7.88 -21.42
N LYS A 197 6.89 -6.92 -22.32
CA LYS A 197 8.05 -6.00 -22.28
C LYS A 197 7.93 -4.91 -21.20
N ILE A 198 6.86 -4.94 -20.40
CA ILE A 198 6.54 -3.91 -19.43
C ILE A 198 7.06 -4.35 -18.05
N GLU A 199 8.05 -3.63 -17.52
CA GLU A 199 8.44 -3.73 -16.11
C GLU A 199 7.35 -3.08 -15.26
N ILE A 200 6.54 -3.89 -14.59
CA ILE A 200 5.36 -3.37 -13.92
C ILE A 200 5.71 -2.99 -12.47
N ILE A 201 5.78 -1.67 -12.27
CA ILE A 201 5.87 -0.93 -11.00
C ILE A 201 7.18 -1.16 -10.24
N GLY A 202 8.02 -0.12 -10.25
CA GLY A 202 9.21 -0.03 -9.42
C GLY A 202 10.50 -0.49 -10.08
N SER A 203 10.61 -0.41 -11.42
CA SER A 203 11.85 -0.67 -12.18
C SER A 203 13.07 -0.02 -11.50
N GLU A 204 12.92 1.22 -11.06
CA GLU A 204 14.00 1.94 -10.39
C GLU A 204 14.39 1.37 -9.03
N ILE A 205 13.55 0.63 -8.28
CA ILE A 205 13.90 0.08 -6.95
C ILE A 205 14.19 -1.42 -7.01
N CYS A 206 13.45 -2.16 -7.85
CA CYS A 206 13.69 -3.58 -8.10
C CYS A 206 15.06 -3.83 -8.77
N ASN A 207 15.58 -2.87 -9.55
CA ASN A 207 16.90 -2.96 -10.16
C ASN A 207 18.08 -2.66 -9.21
N TRP A 208 17.84 -2.25 -7.95
CA TRP A 208 18.94 -2.09 -6.96
C TRP A 208 19.46 -3.42 -6.42
N ASN A 209 18.78 -4.54 -6.70
CA ASN A 209 19.30 -5.86 -6.35
C ASN A 209 20.44 -6.31 -7.28
N ASN A 210 20.79 -5.50 -8.29
CA ASN A 210 21.96 -5.70 -9.17
C ASN A 210 23.10 -4.70 -8.87
N ILE A 211 23.02 -3.95 -7.77
CA ILE A 211 24.09 -3.05 -7.31
C ILE A 211 24.47 -3.44 -5.88
N VAL A 212 25.04 -4.64 -5.74
CA VAL A 212 26.08 -5.01 -4.77
C VAL A 212 27.00 -5.99 -5.47
#